data_AF-A0A4Q3WDG3-F1
#
_entry.id   AF-A0A4Q3WDG3-F1
#
_cell.length_a   1.000
_cell.length_b   1.000
_cell.length_c   1.000
_cell.angle_alpha   90.00
_cell.angle_beta   90.00
_cell.angle_gamma   90.00
#
_symmetry.space_group_name_H-M   'P 1'
#
loop_
_entity.id
_entity.type
_entity.pdbx_description
1 polymer ?
#
loop_
_entity_poly.entity_id
_entity_poly.type
_entity_poly.pdbx_seq_one_letter_code
_entity_poly.pdbx_strand_id
1 'polypeptide(L)' 'IYVIEGLLEYKVEGKPAVTLKAGEVLFIPAGVIHAAKNVGPQNGAELATYVVEIGKPLLTMSK' A
#
# COMPACT_ATOMS: atom_id res chain seq x y z
N ILE A 1 -0.03 -4.00 3.73
CA ILE A 1 -1.38 -3.69 3.21
C ILE A 1 -2.23 -4.93 3.30
N TYR A 2 -3.44 -4.81 3.83
CA TYR A 2 -4.49 -5.83 3.78
C TYR A 2 -5.76 -5.20 3.22
N VAL A 3 -6.29 -5.72 2.11
CA VAL A 3 -7.51 -5.17 1.50
C VAL A 3 -8.71 -5.69 2.27
N ILE A 4 -9.53 -4.77 2.76
CA ILE A 4 -10.76 -5.06 3.51
C ILE A 4 -11.96 -5.12 2.55
N GLU A 5 -11.99 -4.24 1.56
CA GLU A 5 -13.11 -4.09 0.63
C GLU A 5 -12.63 -3.66 -0.76
N GLY A 6 -13.33 -4.11 -1.80
CA GLY A 6 -13.16 -3.61 -3.15
C GLY A 6 -12.00 -4.23 -3.93
N LEU A 7 -11.58 -3.51 -4.98
CA LEU A 7 -10.51 -3.89 -5.90
C LEU A 7 -9.52 -2.72 -6.02
N LEU A 8 -8.31 -2.91 -5.50
CA LEU A 8 -7.27 -1.89 -5.46
C LEU A 8 -6.10 -2.29 -6.37
N GLU A 9 -5.81 -1.47 -7.38
CA GLU A 9 -4.57 -1.57 -8.17
C GLU A 9 -3.44 -0.86 -7.42
N TYR A 10 -2.33 -1.57 -7.27
CA TYR A 10 -1.09 -1.08 -6.70
C TYR A 10 0.00 -1.00 -7.75
N LYS A 11 0.69 0.15 -7.78
CA LYS A 11 1.95 0.34 -8.49
C LYS A 11 3.04 0.54 -7.46
N VAL A 12 4.04 -0.34 -7.50
CA VAL A 12 5.21 -0.28 -6.62
C VAL A 12 6.42 -0.13 -7.51
N GLU A 13 7.30 0.82 -7.21
CA GLU A 13 8.49 1.07 -8.01
C GLU A 13 9.30 -0.22 -8.22
N GLY A 14 9.70 -0.47 -9.47
CA GLY A 14 10.46 -1.66 -9.86
C GLY A 14 9.65 -2.95 -9.94
N LYS A 15 8.32 -2.92 -9.74
CA LYS A 15 7.44 -4.10 -9.85
C LYS A 15 6.32 -3.87 -10.88
N PRO A 16 5.83 -4.93 -11.54
CA PRO A 16 4.58 -4.87 -12.30
C PRO A 16 3.42 -4.42 -11.40
N ALA A 17 2.43 -3.76 -12.00
CA ALA A 17 1.21 -3.43 -11.29
C ALA A 17 0.49 -4.70 -10.83
N VAL A 18 -0.14 -4.66 -9.66
CA VAL A 18 -0.93 -5.77 -9.10
C VAL A 18 -2.29 -5.26 -8.67
N THR A 19 -3.34 -6.01 -8.98
CA THR A 19 -4.69 -5.73 -8.47
C THR A 19 -5.00 -6.69 -7.34
N LEU A 20 -5.38 -6.13 -6.20
CA LEU A 20 -5.71 -6.87 -4.98
C LEU A 20 -7.22 -6.80 -4.74
N LYS A 21 -7.81 -7.89 -4.25
CA LYS A 21 -9.19 -7.96 -3.74
C LYS A 21 -9.22 -8.13 -2.22
N ALA A 22 -10.40 -7.95 -1.63
CA ALA A 22 -10.62 -8.20 -0.21
C ALA A 22 -10.04 -9.55 0.26
N GLY A 23 -9.30 -9.51 1.37
CA GLY A 23 -8.58 -10.66 1.93
C GLY A 23 -7.13 -10.78 1.48
N GLU A 24 -6.71 -10.08 0.42
CA GLU A 24 -5.34 -10.15 -0.08
C GLU A 24 -4.41 -9.13 0.57
N VAL A 25 -3.12 -9.45 0.53
CA VAL A 25 -2.06 -8.67 1.17
C VAL A 25 -0.98 -8.25 0.18
N LEU A 26 -0.38 -7.10 0.46
CA LEU A 26 0.81 -6.63 -0.23
C LEU A 26 1.79 -6.01 0.77
N PHE A 27 3.06 -6.36 0.64
CA PHE A 27 4.16 -5.75 1.40
C PHE A 27 4.83 -4.65 0.57
N ILE A 28 4.93 -3.46 1.17
CA ILE A 28 5.64 -2.31 0.62
C ILE A 28 6.93 -2.12 1.42
N PRO A 29 8.12 -2.27 0.81
CA PRO A 29 9.37 -2.03 1.51
C PRO A 29 9.53 -0.55 1.92
N ALA A 30 10.24 -0.30 3.02
CA ALA A 30 10.47 1.05 3.50
C ALA A 30 11.19 1.91 2.44
N GLY A 31 10.72 3.15 2.27
CA GLY A 31 11.28 4.11 1.31
C GLY A 31 10.91 3.86 -0.16
N VAL A 32 10.16 2.80 -0.49
CA VAL A 32 9.77 2.52 -1.88
C VAL A 32 8.52 3.31 -2.26
N ILE A 33 8.61 4.05 -3.37
CA ILE A 33 7.50 4.81 -3.93
C ILE A 33 6.40 3.86 -4.40
N HIS A 34 5.16 4.17 -4.05
CA HIS A 34 4.00 3.39 -4.44
C HIS A 34 2.75 4.27 -4.59
N ALA A 35 1.78 3.78 -5.35
CA ALA A 35 0.47 4.39 -5.53
C ALA A 35 -0.62 3.31 -5.51
N ALA A 36 -1.75 3.64 -4.89
CA ALA A 36 -2.95 2.81 -4.84
C ALA A 36 -4.08 3.51 -5.60
N LYS A 37 -4.85 2.74 -6.38
CA LYS A 37 -6.01 3.21 -7.11
C LYS A 37 -7.16 2.23 -6.93
N ASN A 38 -8.33 2.72 -6.53
CA ASN A 38 -9.55 1.93 -6.64
C ASN A 38 -9.96 1.81 -8.10
N VAL A 39 -10.01 0.56 -8.60
CA VAL A 39 -10.39 0.22 -9.97
C VAL A 39 -11.75 -0.48 -10.04
N GLY A 40 -12.36 -0.77 -8.89
CA GLY A 40 -13.69 -1.35 -8.80
C GLY A 40 -14.80 -0.29 -8.78
N PRO A 41 -16.07 -0.70 -9.02
CA PRO A 41 -17.22 0.21 -8.99
C PRO A 41 -17.74 0.48 -7.56
N GLN A 42 -17.19 -0.19 -6.56
CA GLN A 42 -17.60 -0.11 -5.15
C GLN A 42 -16.56 0.64 -4.31
N ASN A 43 -16.84 0.84 -3.02
CA ASN A 43 -15.85 1.39 -2.10
C ASN A 43 -14.60 0.48 -2.03
N GLY A 44 -13.44 1.12 -1.89
CA GLY A 44 -12.16 0.45 -1.70
C GLY A 44 -11.62 0.80 -0.32
N ALA A 45 -11.38 -0.21 0.51
CA ALA A 45 -10.89 -0.02 1.86
C ALA A 45 -9.75 -0.99 2.16
N GLU A 46 -8.76 -0.51 2.91
CA GLU A 46 -7.59 -1.28 3.28
C GLU A 46 -7.05 -0.88 4.65
N LEU A 47 -6.30 -1.79 5.27
CA LEU A 47 -5.53 -1.56 6.48
C LEU A 47 -4.04 -1.53 6.14
N ALA A 48 -3.42 -0.37 6.36
CA ALA A 48 -1.97 -0.21 6.31
C ALA A 48 -1.38 -0.34 7.73
N THR A 49 -0.38 -1.21 7.87
CA THR A 49 0.40 -1.35 9.10
C THR A 49 1.83 -0.91 8.82
N TYR A 50 2.29 0.08 9.57
CA TYR A 50 3.65 0.59 9.48
C TYR A 50 4.47 0.04 10.65
N VAL A 51 5.64 -0.51 10.35
CA VAL A 51 6.63 -0.91 11.35
C VAL A 51 7.71 0.15 11.36
N VAL A 52 7.90 0.78 12.52
CA VAL A 52 8.87 1.86 12.72
C VAL A 52 10.01 1.38 13.62
N GLU A 53 11.22 1.81 13.31
CA GLU A 53 12.40 1.46 14.11
C GLU A 53 12.52 2.39 15.32
N ILE A 54 12.81 1.79 16.49
CA ILE A 54 13.04 2.54 17.73
C ILE A 54 14.26 3.44 17.56
N GLY A 55 14.14 4.71 17.96
CA GLY A 55 15.23 5.68 17.90
C GLY A 55 15.43 6.34 16.54
N LYS A 56 14.69 5.97 15.49
CA LYS A 56 14.69 6.67 14.20
C LYS A 56 13.53 7.66 14.10
N PRO A 57 13.65 8.73 13.27
CA PRO A 57 12.55 9.64 13.01
C PRO A 57 11.33 8.90 12.43
N LEU A 58 10.13 9.27 12.89
CA LEU A 58 8.87 8.70 12.40
C LEU A 58 8.61 9.04 10.92
N LEU A 59 9.04 10.22 10.49
CA LEU A 59 8.82 10.75 9.15
C LEU A 59 10.06 11.53 8.71
N THR A 60 10.47 11.33 7.46
CA THR A 60 11.43 12.19 6.78
C THR A 60 10.74 12.74 5.54
N MET A 61 10.58 14.06 5.47
CA MET A 61 10.00 14.70 4.30
C MET A 61 10.98 14.57 3.14
N SER A 62 10.54 13.93 2.06
CA SER A 62 11.26 13.96 0.79
C SER A 62 10.89 15.23 0.04
N LYS A 63 11.87 15.82 -0.67
CA LYS A 63 11.72 17.10 -1.37
C LYS A 63 11.01 16.95 -2.70
#